data_AF-A0A2E4Y319-F1
#
_entry.id   AF-A0A2E4Y319-F1
#
_cell.length_a   1.000
_cell.length_b   1.000
_cell.length_c   1.000
_cell.angle_alpha   90.00
_cell.angle_beta   90.00
_cell.angle_gamma   90.00
#
_symmetry.space_group_name_H-M   'P 1'
#
loop_
_entity.id
_entity.type
_entity.pdbx_description
1 polymer ?
#
loop_
_entity_poly.entity_id
_entity_poly.type
_entity_poly.pdbx_seq_one_letter_code
_entity_poly.pdbx_strand_id
1 'polypeptide(L)'
;MIEKAKPIAIKNFKSINKSNDSKFIPDPYKKVASSMETQFLNFMISKMKNTINKNNPESSAVEYYNGLINKERSNIMAKNNGGLGIQKLILNQIYPPHLRNKASYEYFMKNLQPNANKQKIQKYSPDVEKKQQITKADNIQKDNKNE
;
A
#
# COMPACT_ATOMS: atom_id res chain seq x y z
N MET A 1 -44.41 -20.63 44.50
CA MET A 1 -44.20 -20.93 43.08
C MET A 1 -42.92 -20.21 42.65
N ILE A 2 -41.85 -20.94 42.32
CA ILE A 2 -40.56 -20.34 41.92
C ILE A 2 -40.53 -20.33 40.39
N GLU A 3 -40.61 -19.14 39.82
CA GLU A 3 -40.58 -18.91 38.38
C GLU A 3 -39.17 -19.20 37.86
N LYS A 4 -39.01 -20.28 37.08
CA LYS A 4 -37.73 -20.65 36.48
C LYS A 4 -37.38 -19.64 35.40
N ALA A 5 -36.32 -18.87 35.61
CA ALA A 5 -35.81 -17.93 34.61
C ALA A 5 -35.49 -18.66 33.29
N LYS A 6 -35.99 -18.11 32.17
CA LYS A 6 -35.68 -18.59 30.82
C LYS A 6 -34.18 -18.47 30.55
N PRO A 7 -33.52 -19.51 30.00
CA PRO A 7 -32.12 -19.42 29.65
C PRO A 7 -31.91 -18.37 28.55
N ILE A 8 -30.94 -17.49 28.76
CA ILE A 8 -30.52 -16.49 27.79
C ILE A 8 -29.96 -17.24 26.58
N ALA A 9 -30.68 -17.19 25.46
CA ALA A 9 -30.20 -17.74 24.20
C ALA A 9 -28.97 -16.94 23.76
N ILE A 10 -27.78 -17.53 23.90
CA ILE A 10 -26.54 -17.01 23.32
C ILE A 10 -26.74 -17.03 21.81
N LYS A 11 -26.95 -15.84 21.21
CA LYS A 11 -26.97 -15.69 19.76
C LYS A 11 -25.61 -16.16 19.25
N ASN A 12 -25.59 -17.24 18.49
CA ASN A 12 -24.42 -17.69 17.75
C ASN A 12 -23.89 -16.49 16.96
N PHE A 13 -22.72 -15.97 17.36
CA PHE A 13 -21.99 -15.01 16.56
C PHE A 13 -21.67 -15.73 15.25
N LYS A 14 -22.45 -15.42 14.21
CA LYS A 14 -22.23 -15.85 12.84
C LYS A 14 -20.73 -15.68 12.58
N SER A 15 -20.01 -16.80 12.43
CA SER A 15 -18.59 -16.75 12.12
C SER A 15 -18.48 -15.86 10.90
N ILE A 16 -17.74 -14.75 11.04
CA ILE A 16 -17.49 -13.85 9.93
C ILE A 16 -16.84 -14.74 8.89
N ASN A 17 -17.57 -15.02 7.80
CA ASN A 17 -17.20 -15.96 6.78
C ASN A 17 -15.70 -15.80 6.50
N LYS A 18 -14.96 -16.87 6.80
CA LYS A 18 -13.54 -16.98 6.49
C LYS A 18 -13.44 -17.18 4.98
N SER A 19 -13.84 -16.17 4.21
CA SER A 19 -13.59 -16.14 2.77
C SER A 19 -12.08 -16.25 2.60
N ASN A 20 -11.68 -17.14 1.71
CA ASN A 20 -10.28 -17.42 1.38
C ASN A 20 -9.65 -16.23 0.61
N ASP A 21 -9.77 -15.02 1.15
CA ASP A 21 -9.37 -13.75 0.55
C ASP A 21 -7.87 -13.52 0.61
N SER A 22 -7.11 -14.36 1.33
CA SER A 22 -5.65 -14.25 1.41
C SER A 22 -4.95 -14.53 0.06
N LYS A 23 -5.63 -15.21 -0.85
CA LYS A 23 -5.12 -15.56 -2.19
C LYS A 23 -4.93 -14.34 -3.09
N PHE A 24 -5.80 -13.34 -2.96
CA PHE A 24 -5.78 -12.12 -3.78
C PHE A 24 -5.07 -10.95 -3.09
N ILE A 25 -4.24 -11.25 -2.10
CA ILE A 25 -3.41 -10.25 -1.44
C ILE A 25 -2.00 -10.38 -2.02
N PRO A 26 -1.49 -9.33 -2.69
CA PRO A 26 -0.11 -9.36 -3.17
C PRO A 26 0.90 -9.48 -2.02
N ASP A 27 1.91 -10.30 -2.24
CA ASP A 27 2.99 -10.54 -1.28
C ASP A 27 3.73 -9.28 -0.77
N PRO A 28 3.96 -8.21 -1.55
CA PRO A 28 4.54 -6.98 -1.00
C PRO A 28 3.71 -6.40 0.13
N TYR A 29 2.37 -6.42 0.05
CA TYR A 29 1.52 -5.95 1.15
C TYR A 29 1.60 -6.85 2.37
N LYS A 30 1.64 -8.18 2.18
CA LYS A 30 1.83 -9.12 3.30
C LYS A 30 3.15 -8.88 4.02
N LYS A 31 4.23 -8.63 3.26
CA LYS A 31 5.58 -8.35 3.78
C LYS A 31 5.62 -7.03 4.54
N VAL A 32 5.00 -5.98 4.00
CA VAL A 32 4.88 -4.68 4.69
C VAL A 32 4.12 -4.85 6.01
N ALA A 33 2.95 -5.50 5.99
CA ALA A 33 2.17 -5.74 7.19
C ALA A 33 2.94 -6.53 8.26
N SER A 34 3.67 -7.58 7.87
CA SER A 34 4.52 -8.37 8.76
C SER A 34 5.68 -7.54 9.34
N SER A 35 6.29 -6.68 8.52
CA SER A 35 7.38 -5.80 8.94
C SER A 35 6.89 -4.73 9.92
N MET A 36 5.70 -4.19 9.71
CA MET A 36 5.06 -3.25 10.63
C MET A 36 4.71 -3.91 11.96
N GLU A 37 4.17 -5.13 11.95
CA GLU A 37 3.93 -5.89 13.18
C GLU A 37 5.24 -6.14 13.95
N THR A 38 6.32 -6.52 13.25
CA THR A 38 7.64 -6.72 13.88
C THR A 38 8.12 -5.44 14.58
N GLN A 39 8.01 -4.28 13.92
CA GLN A 39 8.39 -3.00 14.51
C GLN A 39 7.54 -2.65 15.73
N PHE A 40 6.23 -2.86 15.64
CA PHE A 40 5.31 -2.65 16.75
C PHE A 40 5.66 -3.55 17.94
N LEU A 41 5.91 -4.84 17.71
CA LEU A 41 6.28 -5.78 18.76
C LEU A 41 7.62 -5.45 19.39
N ASN A 42 8.61 -5.05 18.59
CA ASN A 42 9.89 -4.59 19.12
C ASN A 42 9.72 -3.37 20.04
N PHE A 43 8.86 -2.41 19.63
CA PHE A 43 8.53 -1.25 20.45
C PHE A 43 7.83 -1.66 21.76
N MET A 44 6.83 -2.54 21.68
CA MET A 44 6.10 -3.04 22.85
C MET A 44 7.03 -3.77 23.84
N ILE A 45 7.88 -4.68 23.36
CA ILE A 45 8.86 -5.38 24.18
C ILE A 45 9.80 -4.39 24.85
N SER A 46 10.25 -3.36 24.12
CA SER A 46 11.11 -2.32 24.67
C SER A 46 10.41 -1.53 25.79
N LYS A 47 9.13 -1.17 25.60
CA LYS A 47 8.33 -0.51 26.65
C LYS A 47 8.10 -1.41 27.87
N MET A 48 7.81 -2.70 27.67
CA MET A 48 7.68 -3.68 28.76
C MET A 48 8.98 -3.87 29.55
N LYS A 49 10.15 -3.79 28.89
CA LYS A 49 11.44 -3.86 29.59
C LYS A 49 11.72 -2.60 30.40
N ASN A 50 11.24 -1.44 29.96
CA ASN A 50 11.39 -0.18 30.69
C ASN A 50 10.51 -0.09 31.95
N THR A 51 9.45 -0.89 32.06
CA THR A 51 8.62 -0.94 33.28
C THR A 51 9.24 -1.81 34.40
N ILE A 52 10.33 -2.53 34.11
CA ILE A 52 11.04 -3.33 35.11
C ILE A 52 12.08 -2.42 35.77
N ASN A 53 11.93 -2.13 37.06
CA ASN A 53 12.93 -1.38 37.83
C ASN A 53 14.26 -2.13 37.81
N LYS A 54 15.27 -1.54 37.17
CA LYS A 54 16.64 -2.05 37.17
C LYS A 54 17.40 -1.39 38.30
N ASN A 55 17.91 -2.19 39.24
CA ASN A 55 18.67 -1.68 40.38
C ASN A 55 20.06 -1.12 39.97
N ASN A 56 20.56 -1.49 38.78
CA ASN A 56 21.84 -1.03 38.25
C ASN A 56 21.69 -0.57 36.79
N PRO A 57 22.38 0.51 36.37
CA PRO A 57 22.44 0.91 34.98
C PRO A 57 23.15 -0.17 34.16
N GLU A 58 22.56 -0.57 33.04
CA GLU A 58 23.18 -1.57 32.16
C GLU A 58 24.31 -0.96 31.33
N SER A 59 25.34 -1.77 31.08
CA SER A 59 26.43 -1.41 30.16
C SER A 59 25.91 -1.33 28.71
N SER A 60 26.52 -0.46 27.90
CA SER A 60 26.18 -0.28 26.48
C SER A 60 26.23 -1.59 25.67
N ALA A 61 27.15 -2.49 26.01
CA ALA A 61 27.24 -3.80 25.37
C ALA A 61 26.01 -4.68 25.67
N VAL A 62 25.49 -4.59 26.89
CA VAL A 62 24.29 -5.34 27.33
C VAL A 62 23.05 -4.75 26.66
N GLU A 63 22.96 -3.43 26.53
CA GLU A 63 21.89 -2.76 25.80
C GLU A 63 21.85 -3.18 24.32
N TYR A 64 23.02 -3.19 23.66
CA TYR A 64 23.13 -3.63 22.27
C TYR A 64 22.68 -5.08 22.09
N TYR A 65 23.18 -5.99 22.93
CA TYR A 65 22.78 -7.39 22.91
C TYR A 65 21.27 -7.55 23.15
N ASN A 66 20.73 -6.81 24.12
CA ASN A 66 19.30 -6.77 24.40
C ASN A 66 18.49 -6.30 23.19
N GLY A 67 18.99 -5.32 22.42
CA GLY A 67 18.38 -4.87 21.18
C GLY A 67 18.32 -5.96 20.11
N LEU A 68 19.40 -6.72 19.93
CA LEU A 68 19.42 -7.86 18.99
C LEU A 68 18.42 -8.95 19.39
N ILE A 69 18.39 -9.32 20.67
CA ILE A 69 17.46 -10.32 21.19
C ILE A 69 16.01 -9.86 21.07
N ASN A 70 15.72 -8.60 21.39
CA ASN A 70 14.36 -8.05 21.23
C ASN A 70 13.91 -8.08 19.76
N LYS A 71 14.80 -7.71 18.84
CA LYS A 71 14.54 -7.74 17.40
C LYS A 71 14.22 -9.16 16.93
N GLU A 72 15.02 -10.15 17.31
CA GLU A 72 14.78 -11.53 16.89
C GLU A 72 13.50 -12.10 17.49
N ARG A 73 13.24 -11.83 18.77
CA ARG A 73 11.96 -12.21 19.40
C ARG A 73 10.77 -11.60 18.69
N SER A 74 10.83 -10.31 18.35
CA SER A 74 9.75 -9.62 17.63
C SER A 74 9.50 -10.21 16.24
N ASN A 75 10.56 -10.59 15.53
CA ASN A 75 10.52 -11.22 14.21
C ASN A 75 9.87 -12.62 14.28
N ILE A 76 10.26 -13.43 15.27
CA ILE A 76 9.67 -14.75 15.52
C ILE A 76 8.19 -14.61 15.87
N MET A 77 7.83 -13.66 16.73
CA MET A 77 6.44 -13.42 17.14
C MET A 77 5.55 -12.96 15.97
N ALA A 78 6.06 -12.13 15.07
CA ALA A 78 5.33 -11.67 13.89
C ALA A 78 5.15 -12.77 12.82
N LYS A 79 6.04 -13.77 12.77
CA LYS A 79 5.98 -14.85 11.76
C LYS A 79 5.19 -16.06 12.22
N ASN A 80 5.23 -16.39 13.51
CA ASN A 80 4.55 -17.57 14.04
C ASN A 80 3.02 -17.39 13.97
N ASN A 81 2.33 -18.37 13.37
CA ASN A 81 0.86 -18.47 13.27
C ASN A 81 0.15 -17.22 12.69
N GLY A 82 0.81 -16.44 11.84
CA GLY A 82 0.24 -15.21 11.28
C GLY A 82 0.25 -14.02 12.24
N GLY A 83 1.18 -14.04 13.21
CA GLY A 83 1.40 -12.97 14.17
C GLY A 83 0.44 -13.01 15.36
N LEU A 84 0.36 -11.88 16.07
CA LEU A 84 -0.63 -11.65 17.14
C LEU A 84 -1.97 -11.16 16.56
N GLY A 85 -2.20 -11.35 15.26
CA GLY A 85 -3.36 -10.85 14.54
C GLY A 85 -3.27 -9.37 14.16
N ILE A 86 -2.24 -8.66 14.60
CA ILE A 86 -2.01 -7.24 14.26
C ILE A 86 -1.66 -7.12 12.78
N GLN A 87 -0.90 -8.08 12.22
CA GLN A 87 -0.66 -8.14 10.78
C GLN A 87 -1.97 -8.08 9.98
N LYS A 88 -3.01 -8.80 10.41
CA LYS A 88 -4.30 -8.82 9.70
C LYS A 88 -5.01 -7.46 9.76
N LEU A 89 -4.93 -6.77 10.90
CA LEU A 89 -5.50 -5.42 11.05
C LEU A 89 -4.77 -4.42 10.15
N ILE A 90 -3.44 -4.45 10.17
CA ILE A 90 -2.60 -3.61 9.30
C ILE A 90 -2.92 -3.92 7.83
N LEU A 91 -3.02 -5.20 7.48
CA LEU A 91 -3.33 -5.64 6.13
C LEU A 91 -4.72 -5.20 5.66
N ASN A 92 -5.71 -5.18 6.55
CA ASN A 92 -7.03 -4.61 6.25
C ASN A 92 -6.98 -3.10 6.01
N GLN A 93 -6.07 -2.38 6.67
CA GLN A 93 -5.91 -0.94 6.50
C GLN A 93 -5.20 -0.59 5.19
N ILE A 94 -4.12 -1.30 4.85
CA ILE A 94 -3.32 -1.01 3.64
C ILE A 94 -3.89 -1.69 2.39
N TYR A 95 -4.61 -2.81 2.55
CA TYR A 95 -5.21 -3.57 1.46
C TYR A 95 -6.61 -4.10 1.86
N PRO A 96 -7.62 -3.22 1.81
CA PRO A 96 -8.96 -3.52 2.30
C PRO A 96 -9.67 -4.64 1.52
N PRO A 97 -10.72 -5.27 2.11
CA PRO A 97 -11.37 -6.45 1.54
C PRO A 97 -11.92 -6.27 0.13
N HIS A 98 -12.43 -5.09 -0.22
CA HIS A 98 -12.99 -4.82 -1.55
C HIS A 98 -11.94 -4.93 -2.68
N LEU A 99 -10.64 -4.80 -2.35
CA LEU A 99 -9.54 -4.99 -3.29
C LEU A 99 -9.08 -6.44 -3.40
N ARG A 100 -9.56 -7.36 -2.54
CA ARG A 100 -9.13 -8.77 -2.50
C ARG A 100 -9.90 -9.61 -3.51
N ASN A 101 -9.88 -9.16 -4.76
CA ASN A 101 -10.51 -9.84 -5.87
C ASN A 101 -9.46 -10.10 -6.97
N LYS A 102 -9.80 -11.02 -7.88
CA LYS A 102 -8.92 -11.45 -8.96
C LYS A 102 -8.51 -10.29 -9.88
N ALA A 103 -9.45 -9.43 -10.26
CA ALA A 103 -9.19 -8.32 -11.19
C ALA A 103 -8.18 -7.31 -10.63
N SER A 104 -8.35 -6.90 -9.36
CA SER A 104 -7.42 -6.01 -8.67
C SER A 104 -6.03 -6.64 -8.52
N TYR A 105 -5.96 -7.93 -8.21
CA TYR A 105 -4.70 -8.66 -8.09
C TYR A 105 -3.96 -8.76 -9.43
N GLU A 106 -4.66 -9.10 -10.52
CA GLU A 106 -4.09 -9.16 -11.87
C GLU A 106 -3.60 -7.80 -12.35
N TYR A 107 -4.38 -6.74 -12.09
CA TYR A 107 -3.96 -5.37 -12.39
C TYR A 107 -2.66 -5.00 -11.66
N PHE A 108 -2.55 -5.35 -10.37
CA PHE A 108 -1.34 -5.14 -9.60
C PHE A 108 -0.13 -5.89 -10.21
N MET A 109 -0.30 -7.17 -10.56
CA MET A 109 0.77 -7.99 -11.14
C MET A 109 1.21 -7.48 -12.52
N LYS A 110 0.29 -6.99 -13.34
CA LYS A 110 0.60 -6.38 -14.63
C LYS A 110 1.45 -5.12 -14.49
N ASN A 111 1.23 -4.33 -13.44
CA ASN A 111 1.99 -3.11 -13.18
C ASN A 111 3.36 -3.36 -12.53
N LEU A 112 3.60 -4.54 -11.93
CA LEU A 112 4.92 -4.91 -11.41
C LEU A 112 5.91 -5.30 -12.51
N GLN A 113 5.42 -5.77 -13.65
CA GLN A 113 6.30 -6.07 -14.77
C GLN A 113 6.66 -4.74 -15.44
N PRO A 114 7.95 -4.32 -15.43
CA PRO A 114 8.35 -3.19 -16.24
C PRO A 114 8.00 -3.53 -17.68
N ASN A 115 7.05 -2.80 -18.27
CA ASN A 115 6.63 -2.99 -19.65
C ASN A 115 7.88 -2.96 -20.54
N ALA A 116 8.33 -4.13 -21.01
CA ALA A 116 9.40 -4.26 -22.00
C ALA A 116 9.01 -3.64 -23.36
N ASN A 117 7.74 -3.27 -23.53
CA ASN A 117 7.27 -2.46 -24.65
C ASN A 117 6.80 -1.09 -24.15
N LYS A 118 7.75 -0.15 -24.12
CA LYS A 118 7.46 1.28 -24.18
C LYS A 118 6.60 1.50 -25.43
N GLN A 119 5.34 1.86 -25.23
CA GLN A 119 4.52 2.41 -26.30
C GLN A 119 5.30 3.58 -26.90
N LYS A 120 5.56 3.52 -28.21
CA LYS A 120 6.22 4.60 -28.95
C LYS A 120 5.39 5.86 -28.74
N ILE A 121 5.90 6.78 -27.91
CA ILE A 121 5.33 8.12 -27.77
C ILE A 121 5.47 8.76 -29.15
N GLN A 122 4.37 8.91 -29.88
CA GLN A 122 4.35 9.73 -31.08
C GLN A 122 4.62 11.17 -30.61
N LYS A 123 5.81 11.67 -30.92
CA LYS A 123 6.15 13.07 -30.71
C LYS A 123 5.23 13.89 -31.60
N TYR A 124 4.28 14.59 -31.01
CA TYR A 124 3.61 15.69 -31.69
C TYR A 124 4.60 16.85 -31.73
N SER A 125 5.17 17.12 -32.90
CA SER A 125 6.01 18.29 -33.16
C SER A 125 5.12 19.45 -33.60
N PRO A 126 5.06 20.59 -32.88
CA PRO A 126 4.37 21.77 -33.34
C PRO A 126 5.38 22.71 -33.99
N ASP A 127 5.75 22.48 -35.26
CA ASP A 127 6.55 23.45 -36.01
C ASP A 127 6.11 23.47 -37.48
N VAL A 128 5.07 24.25 -37.77
CA VAL A 128 4.86 24.79 -39.12
C VAL A 128 4.49 26.26 -39.01
N GLU A 129 5.48 27.09 -38.68
CA GLU A 129 5.46 28.50 -39.03
C GLU A 129 6.81 28.89 -39.66
N LYS A 130 6.85 29.04 -40.99
CA LYS A 130 7.05 30.35 -41.64
C LYS A 130 7.29 30.25 -43.17
N LYS A 131 6.37 30.91 -43.89
CA LYS A 131 6.55 31.98 -44.89
C LYS A 131 7.41 31.72 -46.14
N GLN A 132 6.81 32.03 -47.30
CA GLN A 132 7.38 32.63 -48.52
C GLN A 132 6.23 32.73 -49.56
N GLN A 133 5.87 33.81 -50.26
CA GLN A 133 6.47 35.13 -50.51
C GLN A 133 5.36 36.14 -50.84
N ILE A 134 5.60 37.39 -50.46
CA ILE A 134 4.89 38.59 -50.91
C ILE A 134 5.53 39.01 -52.25
N THR A 135 4.74 39.19 -53.30
CA THR A 135 5.12 40.01 -54.46
C THR A 135 4.19 41.22 -54.55
N LYS A 136 4.73 42.38 -54.15
CA LYS A 136 4.34 43.74 -54.57
C LYS A 136 5.57 44.25 -55.36
N ALA A 137 5.57 45.04 -56.42
CA ALA A 137 4.60 45.86 -57.15
C ALA A 137 5.10 45.87 -58.63
N ASP A 138 4.32 46.21 -59.66
CA ASP A 138 4.17 47.59 -60.15
C ASP A 138 3.27 47.63 -61.41
N ASN A 139 2.69 48.82 -61.64
CA ASN A 139 2.12 49.38 -62.89
C ASN A 139 0.59 49.38 -63.08
N ILE A 140 -0.03 50.46 -62.56
CA ILE A 140 -0.73 51.54 -63.30
C ILE A 140 -1.53 51.16 -64.57
N GLN A 141 -2.86 51.36 -64.52
CA GLN A 141 -3.74 52.11 -65.47
C GLN A 141 -5.21 51.80 -65.11
N LYS A 142 -5.93 52.71 -64.44
CA LYS A 142 -6.75 53.82 -64.97
C LYS A 142 -8.00 53.37 -65.76
N ASP A 143 -9.14 53.90 -65.30
CA ASP A 143 -10.31 54.34 -66.08
C ASP A 143 -11.16 53.23 -66.76
N ASN A 144 -12.49 53.18 -66.80
CA ASN A 144 -13.65 54.02 -66.44
C ASN A 144 -14.83 53.04 -66.17
N LYS A 145 -15.72 53.25 -65.20
CA LYS A 145 -16.99 54.01 -65.31
C LYS A 145 -17.79 53.81 -66.62
N ASN A 146 -19.00 53.30 -66.40
CA ASN A 146 -20.29 53.66 -67.02
C ASN A 146 -20.87 52.73 -68.11
N GLU A 147 -22.15 52.42 -67.84
CA GLU A 147 -23.26 51.95 -68.69
C GLU A 147 -23.30 50.48 -69.13
#